data_AF-A0AAV3IV78-F1
#
_entry.id   AF-A0AAV3IV78-F1
#
_cell.length_a   1.000
_cell.length_b   1.000
_cell.length_c   1.000
_cell.angle_alpha   90.00
_cell.angle_beta   90.00
_cell.angle_gamma   90.00
#
_symmetry.space_group_name_H-M   'P 1'
#
loop_
_entity.id
_entity.type
_entity.pdbx_description
1 polymer ?
#
loop_
_entity_poly.entity_id
_entity_poly.type
_entity_poly.pdbx_seq_one_letter_code
_entity_poly.pdbx_strand_id
1 'polypeptide(L)'
;MKKYLIDSNSLISPYRTFYQFDLVPSFWKWFKKTYDQSIYLVDKVRDELCHAKKNKDDLQIWVEENCLAKGKIILPNSDSIVLNEYATVLNYVAESPFYKQKSYDEWAAFEKADPWLIALAKAYDYTIVTMEERNLNLNSKNPTSKEPRIPDVCAALGVECINLYDLMREVQCVI
;
A
#
# COMPACT_ATOMS: atom_id res chain seq x y z
N MET A 1 -18.90 4.28 -5.16
CA MET A 1 -17.62 4.69 -5.79
C MET A 1 -16.55 3.81 -5.15
N LYS A 2 -15.72 3.16 -5.96
CA LYS A 2 -14.64 2.27 -5.49
C LYS A 2 -13.66 3.09 -4.65
N LYS A 3 -13.14 2.50 -3.58
CA LYS A 3 -12.19 3.16 -2.67
C LYS A 3 -10.85 2.45 -2.76
N TYR A 4 -9.78 3.24 -2.75
CA TYR A 4 -8.43 2.73 -2.96
C TYR A 4 -7.56 2.99 -1.74
N LEU A 5 -6.76 2.00 -1.36
CA LEU A 5 -5.64 2.17 -0.44
C LEU A 5 -4.35 2.18 -1.23
N ILE A 6 -3.56 3.24 -1.08
CA ILE A 6 -2.29 3.37 -1.76
C ILE A 6 -1.16 2.88 -0.85
N ASP A 7 -0.29 2.06 -1.42
CA ASP A 7 1.03 1.72 -0.88
C ASP A 7 2.04 2.84 -1.17
N SER A 8 3.00 3.08 -0.28
CA SER A 8 3.99 4.14 -0.42
C SER A 8 4.81 3.99 -1.71
N ASN A 9 5.08 2.76 -2.13
CA ASN A 9 5.82 2.47 -3.36
C ASN A 9 5.11 2.98 -4.63
N SER A 10 3.80 3.21 -4.58
CA SER A 10 3.00 3.70 -5.71
C SER A 10 3.15 5.19 -5.93
N LEU A 11 3.78 5.90 -4.98
CA LEU A 11 4.19 7.29 -5.12
C LEU A 11 5.72 7.41 -5.25
N ILE A 12 6.46 6.63 -4.48
CA ILE A 12 7.93 6.65 -4.48
C ILE A 12 8.49 6.19 -5.82
N SER A 13 7.99 5.07 -6.37
CA SER A 13 8.53 4.51 -7.63
C SER A 13 8.32 5.47 -8.80
N PRO A 14 7.12 6.00 -9.07
CA PRO A 14 6.93 6.96 -10.15
C PRO A 14 7.77 8.23 -9.99
N TYR A 15 7.82 8.80 -8.78
CA TYR A 15 8.63 9.99 -8.49
C TYR A 15 10.10 9.77 -8.83
N ARG A 16 10.66 8.61 -8.51
CA ARG A 16 12.08 8.32 -8.72
C ARG A 16 12.44 7.91 -10.15
N THR A 17 11.47 7.59 -11.00
CA THR A 17 11.75 6.95 -12.30
C THR A 17 11.09 7.67 -13.47
N PHE A 18 9.79 7.46 -13.70
CA PHE A 18 9.12 7.85 -14.94
C PHE A 18 8.16 9.05 -14.81
N TYR A 19 7.77 9.45 -13.59
CA TYR A 19 6.89 10.60 -13.33
C TYR A 19 7.53 11.57 -12.32
N GLN A 20 8.74 12.04 -12.60
CA GLN A 20 9.34 13.16 -11.86
C GLN A 20 8.48 14.42 -11.99
N PHE A 21 8.48 15.29 -10.96
CA PHE A 21 7.59 16.45 -10.91
C PHE A 21 7.77 17.43 -12.08
N ASP A 22 9.02 17.64 -12.50
CA ASP A 22 9.42 18.53 -13.58
C ASP A 22 9.10 17.94 -14.97
N LEU A 23 9.23 16.63 -15.12
CA LEU A 23 8.96 15.93 -16.38
C LEU A 23 7.47 15.72 -16.64
N VAL A 24 6.72 15.27 -15.63
CA VAL A 24 5.31 14.86 -15.80
C VAL A 24 4.41 15.46 -14.70
N PRO A 25 4.29 16.80 -14.62
CA PRO A 25 3.47 17.46 -13.60
C PRO A 25 1.96 17.15 -13.72
N SER A 26 1.50 16.74 -14.91
CA SER A 26 0.12 16.33 -15.14
C SER A 26 -0.27 15.09 -14.34
N PHE A 27 0.65 14.13 -14.18
CA PHE A 27 0.46 12.94 -13.35
C PHE A 27 0.15 13.32 -11.90
N TRP A 28 0.94 14.22 -11.31
CA TRP A 28 0.75 14.63 -9.92
C TRP A 28 -0.54 15.43 -9.71
N LYS A 29 -0.91 16.29 -10.68
CA LYS A 29 -2.21 16.97 -10.66
C LYS A 29 -3.37 15.97 -10.72
N TRP A 30 -3.27 14.96 -11.59
CA TRP A 30 -4.26 13.89 -11.68
C TRP A 30 -4.32 13.07 -10.39
N PHE A 31 -3.17 12.69 -9.81
CA PHE A 31 -3.13 11.88 -8.60
C PHE A 31 -3.80 12.63 -7.45
N LYS A 32 -3.47 13.92 -7.25
CA LYS A 32 -4.11 14.76 -6.24
C LYS A 32 -5.63 14.80 -6.38
N LYS A 33 -6.13 15.00 -7.61
CA LYS A 33 -7.59 14.99 -7.88
C LYS A 33 -8.20 13.63 -7.53
N THR A 34 -7.56 12.54 -7.94
CA THR A 34 -8.01 11.17 -7.65
C THR A 34 -7.98 10.90 -6.15
N TYR A 35 -6.99 11.45 -5.45
CA TYR A 35 -6.85 11.35 -4.02
C TYR A 35 -8.02 11.97 -3.27
N ASP A 36 -8.38 13.21 -3.61
CA ASP A 36 -9.52 13.90 -3.03
C ASP A 36 -10.82 13.09 -3.21
N GLN A 37 -10.96 12.38 -4.33
CA GLN A 37 -12.17 11.63 -4.67
C GLN A 37 -12.26 10.26 -4.00
N SER A 38 -11.20 9.44 -4.06
CA SER A 38 -11.35 7.99 -3.84
C SER A 38 -10.18 7.27 -3.16
N ILE A 39 -9.01 7.90 -3.03
CA ILE A 39 -7.86 7.29 -2.36
C ILE A 39 -7.88 7.61 -0.87
N TYR A 40 -7.42 6.65 -0.08
CA TYR A 40 -7.16 6.76 1.35
C TYR A 40 -5.75 6.23 1.64
N LEU A 41 -5.14 6.71 2.72
CA LEU A 41 -3.87 6.21 3.22
C LEU A 41 -4.08 5.61 4.61
N VAL A 42 -3.31 4.57 4.91
CA VAL A 42 -3.11 4.13 6.28
C VAL A 42 -2.06 5.04 6.93
N ASP A 43 -2.16 5.27 8.23
CA ASP A 43 -1.18 6.05 9.00
C ASP A 43 0.26 5.56 8.81
N LYS A 44 0.48 4.25 8.72
CA LYS A 44 1.80 3.65 8.42
C LYS A 44 2.35 4.06 7.06
N VAL A 45 1.52 4.06 6.02
CA VAL A 45 1.93 4.54 4.68
C VAL A 45 2.26 6.03 4.72
N ARG A 46 1.46 6.83 5.43
CA ARG A 46 1.79 8.24 5.66
C ARG A 46 3.15 8.37 6.32
N ASP A 47 3.44 7.57 7.34
CA ASP A 47 4.69 7.68 8.10
C ASP A 47 5.92 7.25 7.27
N GLU A 48 5.76 6.29 6.36
CA GLU A 48 6.78 5.95 5.35
C GLU A 48 7.04 7.11 4.37
N LEU A 49 5.98 7.74 3.86
CA LEU A 49 6.09 8.88 2.94
C LEU A 49 6.62 10.14 3.64
N CYS A 50 6.25 10.34 4.91
CA CYS A 50 6.55 11.54 5.71
C CYS A 50 7.58 11.27 6.81
N HIS A 51 8.63 10.50 6.49
CA HIS A 51 9.61 10.01 7.46
C HIS A 51 10.57 11.10 7.99
N ALA A 52 10.87 12.15 7.22
CA ALA A 52 11.88 13.14 7.61
C ALA A 52 11.28 14.36 8.33
N LYS A 53 11.85 14.74 9.49
CA LYS A 53 11.47 15.99 10.18
C LYS A 53 12.18 17.24 9.62
N LYS A 54 13.38 17.07 9.05
CA LYS A 54 14.22 18.10 8.43
C LYS A 54 14.81 17.53 7.14
N ASN A 55 15.18 18.40 6.18
CA ASN A 55 15.72 18.01 4.88
C ASN A 55 14.79 17.04 4.13
N LYS A 56 13.51 17.40 4.06
CA LYS A 56 12.48 16.63 3.35
C LYS A 56 12.80 16.65 1.85
N ASP A 57 12.57 15.53 1.17
CA ASP A 57 12.62 15.50 -0.28
C ASP A 57 11.34 16.10 -0.89
N ASP A 58 11.38 16.39 -2.19
CA ASP A 58 10.25 17.04 -2.88
C ASP A 58 8.98 16.20 -2.83
N LEU A 59 9.11 14.86 -2.81
CA LEU A 59 7.96 13.96 -2.71
C LEU A 59 7.28 14.09 -1.36
N GLN A 60 8.04 14.07 -0.27
CA GLN A 60 7.51 14.23 1.07
C GLN A 60 6.82 15.59 1.21
N ILE A 61 7.46 16.67 0.74
CA ILE A 61 6.86 18.02 0.76
C ILE A 61 5.51 18.00 0.02
N TRP A 62 5.49 17.42 -1.17
CA TRP A 62 4.29 17.33 -1.98
C TRP A 62 3.16 16.52 -1.30
N VAL A 63 3.48 15.38 -0.69
CA VAL A 63 2.52 14.53 0.03
C VAL A 63 1.94 15.29 1.22
N GLU A 64 2.77 15.99 1.99
CA GLU A 64 2.31 16.78 3.14
C GLU A 64 1.33 17.89 2.74
N GLU A 65 1.56 18.52 1.59
CA GLU A 65 0.72 19.60 1.07
C GLU A 65 -0.57 19.09 0.39
N ASN A 66 -0.55 17.91 -0.23
CA ASN A 66 -1.61 17.47 -1.14
C ASN A 66 -2.36 16.20 -0.70
N CYS A 67 -1.77 15.38 0.17
CA CYS A 67 -2.25 14.02 0.46
C CYS A 67 -2.45 13.74 1.96
N LEU A 68 -2.66 14.77 2.79
CA LEU A 68 -2.93 14.63 4.23
C LEU A 68 -4.27 15.25 4.67
N ALA A 69 -5.22 15.39 3.74
CA ALA A 69 -6.54 15.92 4.04
C ALA A 69 -7.24 15.15 5.20
N LYS A 70 -7.96 15.88 6.05
CA LYS A 70 -8.65 15.30 7.20
C LYS A 70 -9.65 14.22 6.75
N GLY A 71 -9.62 13.07 7.42
CA GLY A 71 -10.52 11.94 7.13
C GLY A 71 -10.09 11.04 5.96
N LYS A 72 -8.94 11.31 5.35
CA LYS A 72 -8.34 10.45 4.31
C LYS A 72 -7.21 9.57 4.83
N ILE A 73 -6.69 9.88 6.03
CA ILE A 73 -5.77 9.02 6.77
C ILE A 73 -6.56 8.16 7.75
N ILE A 74 -6.47 6.85 7.59
CA ILE A 74 -7.17 5.86 8.41
C ILE A 74 -6.21 5.33 9.46
N LEU A 75 -6.68 5.24 10.71
CA LEU A 75 -5.95 4.66 11.84
C LEU A 75 -6.55 3.28 12.15
N PRO A 76 -6.06 2.21 11.49
CA PRO A 76 -6.71 0.91 11.50
C PRO A 76 -6.66 0.23 12.86
N ASN A 77 -5.67 0.55 13.69
CA ASN A 77 -5.48 -0.06 15.02
C ASN A 77 -6.55 0.30 16.05
N SER A 78 -7.39 1.31 15.78
CA SER A 78 -8.53 1.67 16.63
C SER A 78 -9.82 0.93 16.26
N ASP A 79 -9.80 0.16 15.18
CA ASP A 79 -10.96 -0.51 14.59
C ASP A 79 -10.90 -2.01 14.86
N SER A 80 -11.88 -2.53 15.62
CA SER A 80 -11.90 -3.94 16.00
C SER A 80 -12.10 -4.89 14.82
N ILE A 81 -12.79 -4.47 13.76
CA ILE A 81 -12.98 -5.29 12.56
C ILE A 81 -11.63 -5.42 11.84
N VAL A 82 -10.92 -4.30 11.68
CA VAL A 82 -9.60 -4.29 11.04
C VAL A 82 -8.58 -5.06 11.86
N LEU A 83 -8.62 -4.99 13.19
CA LEU A 83 -7.75 -5.78 14.06
C LEU A 83 -7.97 -7.30 13.89
N ASN A 84 -9.22 -7.74 13.71
CA ASN A 84 -9.52 -9.14 13.45
C ASN A 84 -9.00 -9.60 12.08
N GLU A 85 -9.15 -8.76 11.06
CA GLU A 85 -8.57 -9.05 9.74
C GLU A 85 -7.04 -8.99 9.75
N TYR A 86 -6.43 -8.11 10.55
CA TYR A 86 -4.98 -8.04 10.75
C TYR A 86 -4.44 -9.34 11.36
N ALA A 87 -5.11 -9.88 12.37
CA ALA A 87 -4.77 -11.20 12.90
C ALA A 87 -4.90 -12.29 11.84
N THR A 88 -5.94 -12.24 11.00
CA THR A 88 -6.13 -13.18 9.88
C THR A 88 -4.98 -13.11 8.87
N VAL A 89 -4.53 -11.90 8.52
CA VAL A 89 -3.39 -11.69 7.62
C VAL A 89 -2.11 -12.28 8.21
N LEU A 90 -1.80 -12.00 9.48
CA LEU A 90 -0.59 -12.51 10.13
C LEU A 90 -0.63 -14.03 10.30
N ASN A 91 -1.79 -14.60 10.66
CA ASN A 91 -1.96 -16.05 10.76
C ASN A 91 -1.74 -16.74 9.41
N TYR A 92 -2.25 -16.16 8.32
CA TYR A 92 -1.98 -16.68 6.99
C TYR A 92 -0.48 -16.74 6.68
N VAL A 93 0.27 -15.68 6.99
CA VAL A 93 1.73 -15.67 6.77
C VAL A 93 2.45 -16.69 7.67
N ALA A 94 2.00 -16.85 8.91
CA ALA A 94 2.58 -17.81 9.87
C ALA A 94 2.35 -19.28 9.49
N GLU A 95 1.13 -19.61 9.04
CA GLU A 95 0.72 -20.97 8.71
C GLU A 95 1.04 -21.37 7.27
N SER A 96 1.28 -20.39 6.40
CA SER A 96 1.56 -20.64 5.00
C SER A 96 2.88 -21.41 4.82
N PRO A 97 2.88 -22.50 4.03
CA PRO A 97 4.08 -23.28 3.77
C PRO A 97 5.10 -22.53 2.90
N PHE A 98 4.77 -21.33 2.40
CA PHE A 98 5.63 -20.56 1.51
C PHE A 98 6.60 -19.62 2.24
N TYR A 99 6.35 -19.34 3.52
CA TYR A 99 7.09 -18.35 4.30
C TYR A 99 7.81 -19.00 5.48
N LYS A 100 8.98 -18.44 5.83
CA LYS A 100 9.71 -18.79 7.05
C LYS A 100 9.35 -17.82 8.17
N GLN A 101 9.69 -18.20 9.41
CA GLN A 101 9.49 -17.34 10.59
C GLN A 101 10.01 -15.90 10.39
N LYS A 102 11.17 -15.74 9.74
CA LYS A 102 11.71 -14.42 9.43
C LYS A 102 10.76 -13.54 8.60
N SER A 103 10.08 -14.11 7.62
CA SER A 103 9.09 -13.38 6.80
C SER A 103 7.88 -12.95 7.63
N TYR A 104 7.46 -13.79 8.56
CA TYR A 104 6.42 -13.43 9.54
C TYR A 104 6.90 -12.32 10.47
N ASP A 105 8.10 -12.42 11.03
CA ASP A 105 8.63 -11.45 12.00
C ASP A 105 8.71 -10.04 11.39
N GLU A 106 9.06 -9.93 10.10
CA GLU A 106 9.07 -8.67 9.34
C GLU A 106 7.66 -8.07 9.21
N TRP A 107 6.65 -8.88 8.92
CA TRP A 107 5.25 -8.42 8.82
C TRP A 107 4.57 -8.23 10.17
N ALA A 108 4.98 -8.96 11.22
CA ALA A 108 4.44 -8.81 12.56
C ALA A 108 4.89 -7.51 13.25
N ALA A 109 5.91 -6.83 12.70
CA ALA A 109 6.32 -5.51 13.16
C ALA A 109 5.17 -4.50 13.02
N PHE A 110 4.77 -3.89 14.14
CA PHE A 110 3.60 -3.00 14.18
C PHE A 110 3.68 -1.80 13.22
N GLU A 111 4.88 -1.33 12.92
CA GLU A 111 5.12 -0.21 12.00
C GLU A 111 5.04 -0.60 10.53
N LYS A 112 4.97 -1.90 10.21
CA LYS A 112 4.92 -2.37 8.83
C LYS A 112 3.55 -2.11 8.22
N ALA A 113 3.49 -1.35 7.13
CA ALA A 113 2.23 -0.92 6.53
C ALA A 113 1.44 -2.05 5.85
N ASP A 114 2.12 -3.01 5.22
CA ASP A 114 1.52 -3.99 4.31
C ASP A 114 0.39 -4.81 4.95
N PRO A 115 0.55 -5.40 6.15
CA PRO A 115 -0.52 -6.19 6.75
C PRO A 115 -1.71 -5.31 7.15
N TRP A 116 -1.49 -4.04 7.52
CA TRP A 116 -2.57 -3.09 7.79
C TRP A 116 -3.35 -2.71 6.53
N LEU A 117 -2.67 -2.52 5.40
CA LEU A 117 -3.31 -2.28 4.10
C LEU A 117 -4.24 -3.43 3.74
N ILE A 118 -3.75 -4.67 3.86
CA ILE A 118 -4.53 -5.87 3.53
C ILE A 118 -5.70 -6.06 4.49
N ALA A 119 -5.48 -5.88 5.80
CA ALA A 119 -6.52 -5.99 6.81
C ALA A 119 -7.66 -4.99 6.57
N LEU A 120 -7.31 -3.72 6.33
CA LEU A 120 -8.29 -2.66 6.09
C LEU A 120 -9.05 -2.89 4.78
N ALA A 121 -8.36 -3.30 3.73
CA ALA A 121 -8.97 -3.66 2.45
C ALA A 121 -9.96 -4.82 2.59
N LYS A 122 -9.57 -5.86 3.33
CA LYS A 122 -10.42 -7.03 3.59
C LYS A 122 -11.64 -6.69 4.44
N ALA A 123 -11.49 -5.83 5.44
CA ALA A 123 -12.57 -5.43 6.34
C ALA A 123 -13.66 -4.60 5.64
N TYR A 124 -13.28 -3.75 4.70
CA TYR A 124 -14.18 -2.73 4.13
C TYR A 124 -14.29 -2.73 2.61
N ASP A 125 -13.77 -3.77 1.95
CA ASP A 125 -13.82 -3.94 0.49
C ASP A 125 -13.15 -2.77 -0.26
N TYR A 126 -11.95 -2.38 0.20
CA TYR A 126 -11.11 -1.40 -0.51
C TYR A 126 -10.17 -2.15 -1.44
N THR A 127 -9.80 -1.51 -2.53
CA THR A 127 -8.82 -2.04 -3.49
C THR A 127 -7.44 -1.50 -3.17
N ILE A 128 -6.46 -2.37 -3.02
CA ILE A 128 -5.07 -1.96 -2.79
C ILE A 128 -4.40 -1.61 -4.11
N VAL A 129 -3.65 -0.52 -4.12
CA VAL A 129 -2.84 -0.08 -5.24
C VAL A 129 -1.38 -0.12 -4.81
N THR A 130 -0.61 -1.01 -5.42
CA THR A 130 0.83 -1.19 -5.16
C THR A 130 1.60 -1.33 -6.46
N MET A 131 2.85 -0.87 -6.48
CA MET A 131 3.80 -1.10 -7.59
C MET A 131 4.64 -2.37 -7.40
N GLU A 132 4.30 -3.18 -6.41
CA GLU A 132 4.96 -4.45 -6.15
C GLU A 132 4.51 -5.54 -7.13
N GLU A 133 5.44 -6.44 -7.48
CA GLU A 133 5.15 -7.61 -8.30
C GLU A 133 5.06 -8.89 -7.44
N ARG A 134 4.25 -9.84 -7.92
CA ARG A 134 4.13 -11.18 -7.33
C ARG A 134 5.47 -11.89 -7.29
N ASN A 135 5.71 -12.67 -6.24
CA ASN A 135 6.86 -13.56 -6.18
C ASN A 135 6.56 -14.87 -6.91
N LEU A 136 6.93 -14.92 -8.19
CA LEU A 136 6.74 -16.11 -9.04
C LEU A 136 7.54 -17.36 -8.58
N ASN A 137 8.43 -17.21 -7.60
CA ASN A 137 9.26 -18.30 -7.07
C ASN A 137 8.75 -18.86 -5.73
N LEU A 138 7.54 -18.50 -5.28
CA LEU A 138 6.95 -19.08 -4.07
C LEU A 138 6.76 -20.60 -4.24
N ASN A 139 7.38 -21.37 -3.35
CA ASN A 139 7.35 -22.81 -3.40
C ASN A 139 7.42 -23.38 -1.98
N SER A 140 6.49 -24.29 -1.65
CA SER A 140 6.44 -24.95 -0.34
C SER A 140 7.66 -25.81 -0.04
N LYS A 141 8.38 -26.28 -1.09
CA LYS A 141 9.62 -27.05 -0.94
C LYS A 141 10.83 -26.18 -0.61
N ASN A 142 10.78 -24.89 -0.91
CA ASN A 142 11.84 -23.94 -0.56
C ASN A 142 11.21 -22.61 -0.07
N PRO A 143 10.70 -22.59 1.16
CA PRO A 143 10.04 -21.42 1.72
C PRO A 143 10.98 -20.22 1.76
N THR A 144 10.47 -19.04 1.39
CA THR A 144 11.27 -17.81 1.36
C THR A 144 11.45 -17.26 2.77
N SER A 145 12.60 -16.61 3.00
CA SER A 145 12.84 -15.76 4.18
C SER A 145 12.81 -14.27 3.84
N LYS A 146 12.39 -13.94 2.60
CA LYS A 146 12.16 -12.57 2.17
C LYS A 146 10.78 -12.15 2.64
N GLU A 147 10.63 -10.85 2.80
CA GLU A 147 9.36 -10.17 2.98
C GLU A 147 8.27 -10.71 2.02
N PRO A 148 7.08 -11.08 2.53
CA PRO A 148 5.93 -11.39 1.71
C PRO A 148 5.54 -10.21 0.81
N ARG A 149 5.05 -10.50 -0.40
CA ARG A 149 4.58 -9.50 -1.35
C ARG A 149 3.07 -9.25 -1.14
N ILE A 150 2.64 -8.00 -1.12
CA ILE A 150 1.22 -7.60 -1.02
C ILE A 150 0.36 -8.35 -2.04
N PRO A 151 0.69 -8.40 -3.36
CA PRO A 151 -0.16 -9.07 -4.34
C PRO A 151 -0.31 -10.57 -4.15
N ASP A 152 0.66 -11.24 -3.52
CA ASP A 152 0.59 -12.69 -3.25
C ASP A 152 -0.36 -12.98 -2.08
N VAL A 153 -0.26 -12.19 -1.00
CA VAL A 153 -1.13 -12.34 0.17
C VAL A 153 -2.56 -11.88 -0.14
N CYS A 154 -2.73 -10.80 -0.91
CA CYS A 154 -4.04 -10.35 -1.37
C CYS A 154 -4.76 -11.44 -2.18
N ALA A 155 -4.05 -12.09 -3.10
CA ALA A 155 -4.62 -13.16 -3.91
C ALA A 155 -5.09 -14.36 -3.06
N ALA A 156 -4.35 -14.71 -2.02
CA ALA A 156 -4.72 -15.80 -1.12
C ALA A 156 -5.91 -15.46 -0.21
N LEU A 157 -6.02 -14.20 0.21
CA LEU A 157 -7.07 -13.73 1.13
C LEU A 157 -8.31 -13.17 0.43
N GLY A 158 -8.33 -13.18 -0.90
CA GLY A 158 -9.43 -12.68 -1.72
C GLY A 158 -9.58 -11.16 -1.70
N VAL A 159 -8.49 -10.43 -1.47
CA VAL A 159 -8.45 -8.96 -1.46
C VAL A 159 -8.09 -8.46 -2.85
N GLU A 160 -8.84 -7.47 -3.35
CA GLU A 160 -8.53 -6.87 -4.65
C GLU A 160 -7.27 -6.03 -4.58
N CYS A 161 -6.32 -6.32 -5.46
CA CYS A 161 -5.03 -5.66 -5.55
C CYS A 161 -4.70 -5.41 -7.02
N ILE A 162 -4.40 -4.15 -7.34
CA ILE A 162 -4.11 -3.68 -8.70
C ILE A 162 -2.82 -2.86 -8.69
N ASN A 163 -2.20 -2.67 -9.86
CA ASN A 163 -1.06 -1.76 -9.98
C ASN A 163 -1.50 -0.32 -10.27
N LEU A 164 -0.57 0.62 -10.20
CA LEU A 164 -0.83 2.04 -10.48
C LEU A 164 -1.39 2.26 -11.89
N TYR A 165 -0.93 1.52 -12.90
CA TYR A 165 -1.42 1.67 -14.27
C TYR A 165 -2.87 1.20 -14.42
N ASP A 166 -3.26 0.17 -13.68
CA ASP A 166 -4.64 -0.29 -13.62
C ASP A 166 -5.53 0.77 -12.95
N LEU A 167 -5.09 1.38 -11.84
CA LEU A 167 -5.77 2.53 -11.26
C LEU A 167 -5.94 3.65 -12.30
N MET A 168 -4.86 3.99 -13.01
CA MET A 168 -4.89 5.02 -14.06
C MET A 168 -5.92 4.69 -15.15
N ARG A 169 -6.07 3.43 -15.54
CA ARG A 169 -7.10 3.01 -16.51
C ARG A 169 -8.50 3.10 -15.91
N GLU A 170 -8.70 2.61 -14.69
CA GLU A 170 -10.01 2.59 -14.02
C GLU A 170 -10.60 3.98 -13.83
N VAL A 171 -9.77 4.97 -13.46
CA VAL A 171 -10.23 6.35 -13.23
C VAL A 171 -10.00 7.26 -14.43
N GLN A 172 -9.73 6.69 -15.61
CA GLN A 172 -9.58 7.40 -16.89
C GLN A 172 -8.56 8.55 -16.81
N CYS A 173 -7.35 8.21 -16.37
CA CYS A 173 -6.23 9.13 -16.28
C CYS A 173 -5.87 9.70 -17.65
N VAL A 174 -5.73 11.02 -17.72
CA VAL A 174 -5.23 11.76 -18.88
C VAL A 174 -4.06 12.61 -18.40
N ILE A 175 -2.85 12.24 -18.83
CA ILE A 175 -1.58 12.88 -18.45
C ILE A 175 -0.86 13.47 -19.66
#